data_AF-A0A8H4F1T2-F1
#
_entry.id   AF-A0A8H4F1T2-F1
#
_cell.length_a   1.000
_cell.length_b   1.000
_cell.length_c   1.000
_cell.angle_alpha   90.00
_cell.angle_beta   90.00
_cell.angle_gamma   90.00
#
_symmetry.space_group_name_H-M   'P 1'
#
loop_
_entity.id
_entity.type
_entity.pdbx_description
1 polymer ?
#
loop_
_entity_poly.entity_id
_entity_poly.type
_entity_poly.pdbx_seq_one_letter_code
_entity_poly.pdbx_strand_id
1 'polypeptide(L)'
;MRAACGICLEKFESSASPVALFRCGHVFDFVCIDHFLEVGSKCPTCSKIIDKTKKNHYLRIQLSDVDGSGSSKAVVRSELKKNLMESNHKVIALQTELSNTKDKLNQARTDHEKALTQVRDNKDMVKTITESLESLKTDCQQATDARDNCLMELKSVKLCNQALINELKESQKSYTSVHKELQSLRSKKDRCSTCEKKPMNSNGSAQVLDSQADYRSKYLDLQKQHSDLLKKEQILEKKFVELTVSTNGPNAVLHGIADQVPYRQQVNDSKARESRLLIDISRLKQSKDKMYKEKRAFQDKYNATNIQLKEMQVHKDSLLAEIKVLQDKLKVSDESGALLQQVKQDWQDENRSTKEKLKVSLDNIKRLQELNQKYTSEILALRQKMIILEQMVEAFQENELFILVSKELDDSQSMLESAKITNNDLTSEIIALKEKLAIATRSWF
;
A
#
# COMPACT_ATOMS: atom_id res chain seq x y z
N MET A 1 -70.90 -4.99 21.52
CA MET A 1 -70.99 -3.63 22.07
C MET A 1 -71.12 -2.66 20.90
N ARG A 2 -72.09 -1.74 20.93
CA ARG A 2 -72.19 -0.70 19.89
C ARG A 2 -71.18 0.40 20.22
N ALA A 3 -70.35 0.78 19.26
CA ALA A 3 -69.39 1.86 19.44
C ALA A 3 -70.14 3.21 19.46
N ALA A 4 -69.73 4.09 20.37
CA ALA A 4 -70.29 5.43 20.54
C ALA A 4 -69.15 6.45 20.68
N CYS A 5 -69.43 7.71 20.34
CA CYS A 5 -68.46 8.79 20.43
C CYS A 5 -68.14 9.12 21.90
N GLY A 6 -66.86 9.16 22.27
CA GLY A 6 -66.45 9.49 23.65
C GLY A 6 -66.71 10.94 24.10
N ILE A 7 -67.24 11.81 23.23
CA ILE A 7 -67.57 13.22 23.51
C ILE A 7 -69.09 13.42 23.59
N CYS A 8 -69.82 13.18 22.49
CA CYS A 8 -71.28 13.36 22.46
C CYS A 8 -72.06 12.15 22.98
N LEU A 9 -71.39 11.01 23.19
CA LEU A 9 -72.00 9.74 23.63
C LEU A 9 -73.03 9.14 22.66
N GLU A 10 -73.21 9.74 21.49
CA GLU A 10 -74.08 9.22 20.43
C GLU A 10 -73.46 7.98 19.80
N LYS A 11 -74.32 7.04 19.40
CA LYS A 11 -73.91 5.85 18.65
C LYS A 11 -73.46 6.29 17.27
N PHE A 12 -72.40 5.67 16.76
CA PHE A 12 -71.97 5.95 15.38
C PHE A 12 -73.04 5.48 14.40
N GLU A 13 -73.59 6.40 13.64
CA GLU A 13 -74.44 6.12 12.48
C GLU A 13 -73.59 5.63 11.30
N SER A 14 -74.21 5.00 10.30
CA SER A 14 -73.51 4.53 9.09
C SER A 14 -72.86 5.66 8.28
N SER A 15 -73.30 6.91 8.50
CA SER A 15 -72.73 8.14 7.93
C SER A 15 -71.57 8.71 8.76
N ALA A 16 -71.41 8.28 10.01
CA ALA A 16 -70.40 8.82 10.91
C ALA A 16 -68.98 8.48 10.45
N SER A 17 -68.03 9.38 10.69
CA SER A 17 -66.61 9.18 10.37
C SER A 17 -65.81 9.00 11.66
N PRO A 18 -65.89 7.82 12.32
CA PRO A 18 -65.16 7.61 13.55
C PRO A 18 -63.65 7.63 13.31
N VAL A 19 -62.94 8.27 14.22
CA VAL A 19 -61.49 8.37 14.23
C VAL A 19 -60.94 7.96 15.58
N ALA A 20 -59.80 7.26 15.59
CA ALA A 20 -59.06 6.95 16.80
C ALA A 20 -57.87 7.88 16.96
N LEU A 21 -57.65 8.41 18.15
CA LEU A 21 -56.44 9.20 18.42
C LEU A 21 -55.18 8.32 18.44
N PHE A 22 -54.16 8.69 17.68
CA PHE A 22 -52.95 7.87 17.47
C PHE A 22 -52.20 7.53 18.77
N ARG A 23 -52.23 8.44 19.76
CA ARG A 23 -51.49 8.30 21.03
C ARG A 23 -52.18 7.40 22.05
N CYS A 24 -53.51 7.27 22.00
CA CYS A 24 -54.27 6.63 23.07
C CYS A 24 -55.35 5.65 22.60
N GLY A 25 -55.67 5.60 21.31
CA GLY A 25 -56.65 4.67 20.74
C GLY A 25 -58.12 5.00 21.02
N HIS A 26 -58.42 5.98 21.87
CA HIS A 26 -59.81 6.43 22.09
C HIS A 26 -60.46 6.93 20.80
N VAL A 27 -61.72 6.53 20.62
CA VAL A 27 -62.50 6.73 19.39
C VAL A 27 -63.54 7.80 19.59
N PHE A 28 -63.64 8.68 18.60
CA PHE A 28 -64.57 9.81 18.58
C PHE A 28 -65.13 9.97 17.18
N ASP A 29 -66.25 10.67 17.05
CA ASP A 29 -66.64 11.20 15.75
C ASP A 29 -65.64 12.29 15.33
N PHE A 30 -65.26 12.32 14.05
CA PHE A 30 -64.31 13.28 13.52
C PHE A 30 -64.69 14.72 13.86
N VAL A 31 -65.95 15.09 13.70
CA VAL A 31 -66.43 16.47 13.94
C VAL A 31 -66.29 16.82 15.42
N CYS A 32 -66.68 15.90 16.31
CA CYS A 32 -66.59 16.14 17.75
C CYS A 32 -65.14 16.31 18.22
N ILE A 33 -64.23 15.44 17.81
CA ILE A 33 -62.84 15.52 18.27
C ILE A 33 -62.08 16.67 17.64
N ASP A 34 -62.37 17.02 16.38
CA ASP A 34 -61.70 18.14 15.71
C ASP A 34 -62.04 19.45 16.43
N HIS A 35 -63.34 19.69 16.71
CA HIS A 35 -63.78 20.85 17.47
C HIS A 35 -63.20 20.89 18.90
N PHE A 36 -63.14 19.74 19.59
CA PHE A 36 -62.52 19.69 20.91
C PHE A 36 -61.02 20.05 20.88
N LEU A 37 -60.32 19.65 19.82
CA LEU A 37 -58.89 19.94 19.64
C LEU A 37 -58.60 21.34 19.10
N GLU A 38 -59.60 22.10 18.66
CA GLU A 38 -59.42 23.54 18.41
C GLU A 38 -59.08 24.26 19.72
N VAL A 39 -59.83 23.94 20.78
CA VAL A 39 -59.69 24.58 22.10
C VAL A 39 -58.66 23.87 22.99
N GLY A 40 -58.53 22.55 22.87
CA GLY A 40 -57.66 21.73 23.71
C GLY A 40 -56.52 21.03 22.96
N SER A 41 -55.57 20.47 23.69
CA SER A 41 -54.50 19.59 23.14
C SER A 41 -54.42 18.25 23.87
N LYS A 42 -55.48 17.88 24.60
CA LYS A 42 -55.54 16.66 25.40
C LYS A 42 -56.70 15.79 24.95
N CYS A 43 -56.54 14.47 25.05
CA CYS A 43 -57.63 13.53 24.81
C CYS A 43 -58.77 13.77 25.83
N PRO A 44 -60.03 13.91 25.40
CA PRO A 44 -61.18 14.10 26.30
C PRO A 44 -61.34 12.97 27.33
N THR A 45 -60.99 11.74 26.93
CA THR A 45 -61.21 10.54 27.77
C THR A 45 -60.09 10.29 28.77
N CYS A 46 -58.83 10.48 28.38
CA CYS A 46 -57.68 10.13 29.23
C CYS A 46 -56.68 11.25 29.47
N SER A 47 -56.96 12.47 29.01
CA SER A 47 -56.13 13.66 29.19
C SER A 47 -54.69 13.57 28.64
N LYS A 48 -54.34 12.52 27.87
CA LYS A 48 -53.02 12.42 27.21
C LYS A 48 -52.88 13.52 26.16
N ILE A 49 -51.70 14.15 26.12
CA ILE A 49 -51.38 15.25 25.21
C ILE A 49 -51.28 14.74 23.76
N ILE A 50 -51.89 15.47 22.83
CA ILE A 50 -51.91 15.25 21.40
C ILE A 50 -51.01 16.31 20.76
N ASP A 51 -50.04 15.85 20.00
CA ASP A 51 -49.03 16.70 19.39
C ASP A 51 -49.54 17.34 18.10
N LYS A 52 -50.13 18.54 18.20
CA LYS A 52 -50.74 19.30 17.08
C LYS A 52 -49.82 19.52 15.87
N THR A 53 -48.50 19.34 16.00
CA THR A 53 -47.55 19.61 14.90
C THR A 53 -47.53 18.54 13.81
N LYS A 54 -47.97 17.31 14.10
CA LYS A 54 -47.96 16.20 13.14
C LYS A 54 -49.23 16.17 12.30
N LYS A 55 -49.17 16.22 10.97
CA LYS A 55 -50.38 16.23 10.10
C LYS A 55 -51.40 15.07 10.29
N ASN A 56 -51.09 14.03 11.06
CA ASN A 56 -51.92 12.84 11.26
C ASN A 56 -52.12 12.52 12.75
N HIS A 57 -53.03 13.21 13.45
CA HIS A 57 -53.33 12.94 14.87
C HIS A 57 -54.36 11.83 15.08
N TYR A 58 -55.11 11.52 14.03
CA TYR A 58 -56.22 10.57 14.05
C TYR A 58 -56.01 9.48 12.99
N LEU A 59 -56.46 8.27 13.33
CA LEU A 59 -56.57 7.14 12.43
C LEU A 59 -58.04 6.98 12.05
N ARG A 60 -58.36 7.04 10.74
CA ARG A 60 -59.74 6.87 10.29
C ARG A 60 -60.16 5.41 10.48
N ILE A 61 -61.23 5.18 11.23
CA ILE A 61 -61.79 3.84 11.45
C ILE A 61 -62.91 3.67 10.43
N GLN A 62 -62.79 2.66 9.57
CA GLN A 62 -63.90 2.23 8.73
C GLN A 62 -64.73 1.22 9.52
N LEU A 63 -65.88 1.66 10.03
CA LEU A 63 -66.90 0.74 10.53
C LEU A 63 -67.54 0.10 9.31
N SER A 64 -67.25 -1.18 9.08
CA SER A 64 -67.89 -1.91 7.99
C SER A 64 -69.25 -2.40 8.49
N ASP A 65 -70.34 -1.83 7.97
CA ASP A 65 -71.72 -2.24 8.30
C ASP A 65 -71.82 -3.78 8.24
N VAL A 66 -72.16 -4.40 9.37
CA VAL A 66 -72.04 -5.86 9.57
C VAL A 66 -73.16 -6.64 8.87
N ASP A 67 -74.17 -5.98 8.32
CA ASP A 67 -75.45 -6.64 8.03
C ASP A 67 -75.76 -6.92 6.54
N GLY A 68 -74.77 -6.86 5.63
CA GLY A 68 -75.00 -7.10 4.20
C GLY A 68 -74.05 -8.13 3.58
N SER A 69 -74.58 -9.32 3.23
CA SER A 69 -74.01 -10.33 2.31
C SER A 69 -72.56 -10.77 2.56
N GLY A 70 -72.41 -11.89 3.29
CA GLY A 70 -71.14 -12.46 3.78
C GLY A 70 -70.13 -12.99 2.74
N SER A 71 -70.34 -12.80 1.43
CA SER A 71 -69.46 -13.36 0.40
C SER A 71 -68.23 -12.48 0.09
N SER A 72 -68.37 -11.15 0.05
CA SER A 72 -67.31 -10.28 -0.46
C SER A 72 -66.21 -9.91 0.56
N LYS A 73 -66.55 -9.80 1.86
CA LYS A 73 -65.58 -9.44 2.91
C LYS A 73 -64.54 -10.53 3.20
N ALA A 74 -64.88 -11.80 3.01
CA ALA A 74 -63.97 -12.91 3.23
C ALA A 74 -62.80 -12.90 2.23
N VAL A 75 -63.09 -12.58 0.96
CA VAL A 75 -62.10 -12.48 -0.12
C VAL A 75 -61.13 -11.33 0.13
N VAL A 76 -61.64 -10.14 0.47
CA VAL A 76 -60.78 -8.98 0.78
C VAL A 76 -59.88 -9.26 1.98
N ARG A 77 -60.41 -9.92 3.02
CA ARG A 77 -59.62 -10.28 4.21
C ARG A 77 -58.55 -11.32 3.92
N SER A 78 -58.82 -12.31 3.06
CA SER A 78 -57.79 -13.29 2.69
C SER A 78 -56.69 -12.65 1.85
N GLU A 79 -57.04 -11.78 0.91
CA GLU A 79 -56.05 -11.08 0.06
C GLU A 79 -55.18 -10.14 0.89
N LEU A 80 -55.78 -9.37 1.82
CA LEU A 80 -55.01 -8.50 2.71
C LEU A 80 -54.07 -9.31 3.61
N LYS A 81 -54.51 -10.47 4.13
CA LYS A 81 -53.67 -11.36 4.94
C LYS A 81 -52.50 -11.92 4.11
N LYS A 82 -52.75 -12.31 2.86
CA LYS A 82 -51.71 -12.77 1.93
C LYS A 82 -50.68 -11.66 1.64
N ASN A 83 -51.13 -10.45 1.33
CA ASN A 83 -50.26 -9.30 1.08
C ASN A 83 -49.43 -8.91 2.31
N LEU A 84 -50.03 -9.02 3.51
CA LEU A 84 -49.32 -8.79 4.77
C LEU A 84 -48.23 -9.85 5.00
N MET A 85 -48.53 -11.13 4.75
CA MET A 85 -47.53 -12.20 4.84
C MET A 85 -46.40 -12.01 3.83
N GLU A 86 -46.71 -11.66 2.58
CA GLU A 86 -45.70 -11.40 1.56
C GLU A 86 -44.82 -10.19 1.92
N SER A 87 -45.42 -9.12 2.44
CA SER A 87 -44.68 -7.94 2.89
C SER A 87 -43.78 -8.27 4.09
N ASN A 88 -44.26 -9.06 5.05
CA ASN A 88 -43.45 -9.51 6.19
C ASN A 88 -42.27 -10.39 5.73
N HIS A 89 -42.48 -11.30 4.77
CA HIS A 89 -41.37 -12.07 4.20
C HIS A 89 -40.33 -11.18 3.50
N LYS A 90 -40.77 -10.16 2.75
CA LYS A 90 -39.86 -9.18 2.13
C LYS A 90 -39.06 -8.41 3.17
N VAL A 91 -39.69 -7.99 4.28
CA VAL A 91 -39.01 -7.30 5.38
C VAL A 91 -37.94 -8.20 6.01
N ILE A 92 -38.24 -9.47 6.27
CA ILE A 92 -37.27 -10.44 6.83
C ILE A 92 -36.11 -10.69 5.86
N ALA A 93 -36.40 -10.83 4.56
CA ALA A 93 -35.37 -11.01 3.53
C ALA A 93 -34.43 -9.80 3.47
N LEU A 94 -34.97 -8.59 3.42
CA LEU A 94 -34.19 -7.34 3.42
C LEU A 94 -33.40 -7.16 4.71
N GLN A 95 -33.95 -7.53 5.87
CA GLN A 95 -33.21 -7.51 7.14
C GLN A 95 -32.02 -8.48 7.12
N THR A 96 -32.19 -9.66 6.52
CA THR A 96 -31.12 -10.66 6.38
C THR A 96 -30.03 -10.16 5.43
N GLU A 97 -30.40 -9.58 4.28
CA GLU A 97 -29.45 -8.96 3.35
C GLU A 97 -28.71 -7.78 3.99
N LEU A 98 -29.40 -6.95 4.77
CA LEU A 98 -28.79 -5.84 5.51
C LEU A 98 -27.77 -6.34 6.54
N SER A 99 -28.07 -7.44 7.25
CA SER A 99 -27.10 -8.07 8.16
C SER A 99 -25.88 -8.59 7.40
N ASN A 100 -26.11 -9.34 6.32
CA ASN A 100 -25.02 -9.91 5.51
C ASN A 100 -24.11 -8.84 4.90
N THR A 101 -24.69 -7.73 4.41
CA THR A 101 -23.92 -6.62 3.85
C THR A 101 -23.15 -5.87 4.94
N LYS A 102 -23.72 -5.71 6.13
CA LYS A 102 -23.03 -5.14 7.29
C LYS A 102 -21.83 -5.99 7.71
N ASP A 103 -21.97 -7.32 7.73
CA ASP A 103 -20.88 -8.22 8.10
C ASP A 103 -19.76 -8.21 7.06
N LYS A 104 -20.10 -8.20 5.76
CA LYS A 104 -19.12 -8.02 4.67
C LYS A 104 -18.38 -6.69 4.77
N LEU A 105 -19.09 -5.60 5.10
CA LEU A 105 -18.48 -4.28 5.27
C LEU A 105 -17.51 -4.26 6.47
N ASN A 106 -17.89 -4.88 7.58
CA ASN A 106 -17.02 -5.00 8.75
C ASN A 106 -15.77 -5.83 8.44
N GLN A 107 -15.92 -6.95 7.74
CA GLN A 107 -14.80 -7.78 7.30
C GLN A 107 -13.83 -6.98 6.41
N ALA A 108 -14.36 -6.29 5.38
CA ALA A 108 -13.56 -5.45 4.50
C ALA A 108 -12.82 -4.34 5.26
N ARG A 109 -13.46 -3.74 6.28
CA ARG A 109 -12.82 -2.73 7.14
C ARG A 109 -11.65 -3.33 7.95
N THR A 110 -11.82 -4.52 8.51
CA THR A 110 -10.73 -5.20 9.25
C THR A 110 -9.56 -5.58 8.35
N ASP A 111 -9.84 -5.99 7.11
CA ASP A 111 -8.79 -6.36 6.16
C ASP A 111 -8.05 -5.12 5.66
N HIS A 112 -8.75 -4.00 5.45
CA HIS A 112 -8.13 -2.71 5.16
C HIS A 112 -7.20 -2.23 6.29
N GLU A 113 -7.62 -2.38 7.54
CA GLU A 113 -6.80 -1.98 8.70
C GLU A 113 -5.54 -2.84 8.87
N LYS A 114 -5.64 -4.15 8.59
CA LYS A 114 -4.47 -5.04 8.50
C LYS A 114 -3.52 -4.60 7.39
N ALA A 115 -4.05 -4.30 6.19
CA ALA A 115 -3.24 -3.84 5.06
C ALA A 115 -2.53 -2.51 5.37
N LEU A 116 -3.20 -1.56 6.03
CA LEU A 116 -2.58 -0.30 6.47
C LEU A 116 -1.44 -0.52 7.47
N THR A 117 -1.61 -1.45 8.40
CA THR A 117 -0.57 -1.81 9.36
C THR A 117 0.65 -2.39 8.65
N GLN A 118 0.43 -3.34 7.72
CA GLN A 118 1.49 -3.93 6.91
C GLN A 118 2.24 -2.89 6.05
N VAL A 119 1.53 -1.90 5.48
CA VAL A 119 2.16 -0.82 4.71
C VAL A 119 3.06 0.05 5.61
N ARG A 120 2.68 0.30 6.87
CA ARG A 120 3.53 1.03 7.82
C ARG A 120 4.79 0.24 8.14
N ASP A 121 4.65 -1.05 8.45
CA ASP A 121 5.79 -1.92 8.77
C ASP A 121 6.78 -1.99 7.58
N ASN A 122 6.24 -2.15 6.36
CA ASN A 122 7.05 -2.13 5.14
C ASN A 122 7.76 -0.78 4.93
N LYS A 123 7.10 0.34 5.23
CA LYS A 123 7.70 1.67 5.13
C LYS A 123 8.87 1.85 6.10
N ASP A 124 8.72 1.37 7.33
CA ASP A 124 9.78 1.45 8.34
C ASP A 124 10.97 0.55 7.99
N MET A 125 10.70 -0.63 7.43
CA MET A 125 11.74 -1.51 6.87
C MET A 125 12.50 -0.85 5.72
N VAL A 126 11.80 -0.24 4.76
CA VAL A 126 12.44 0.50 3.64
C VAL A 126 13.30 1.65 4.17
N LYS A 127 12.83 2.38 5.19
CA LYS A 127 13.62 3.44 5.83
C LYS A 127 14.94 2.89 6.40
N THR A 128 14.87 1.77 7.11
CA THR A 128 16.04 1.11 7.72
C THR A 128 17.05 0.62 6.66
N ILE A 129 16.54 0.03 5.58
CA ILE A 129 17.37 -0.40 4.44
C ILE A 129 18.04 0.81 3.78
N THR A 130 17.31 1.91 3.61
CA THR A 130 17.83 3.14 3.00
C THR A 130 18.97 3.74 3.84
N GLU A 131 18.79 3.79 5.16
CA GLU A 131 19.83 4.26 6.10
C GLU A 131 21.08 3.37 6.05
N SER A 132 20.89 2.04 5.97
CA SER A 132 21.99 1.08 5.84
C SER A 132 22.75 1.24 4.51
N LEU A 133 22.02 1.52 3.42
CA LEU A 133 22.60 1.71 2.10
C LEU A 133 23.45 3.00 2.02
N GLU A 134 22.99 4.10 2.61
CA GLU A 134 23.79 5.34 2.69
C GLU A 134 25.03 5.16 3.59
N SER A 135 24.94 4.37 4.66
CA SER A 135 26.12 4.00 5.45
C SER A 135 27.14 3.22 4.59
N LEU A 136 26.68 2.16 3.90
CA LEU A 136 27.55 1.34 3.07
C LEU A 136 28.19 2.13 1.91
N LYS A 137 27.45 3.07 1.32
CA LYS A 137 27.96 3.98 0.30
C LYS A 137 29.07 4.87 0.84
N THR A 138 28.93 5.36 2.08
CA THR A 138 29.98 6.11 2.77
C THR A 138 31.22 5.25 3.00
N ASP A 139 31.05 4.00 3.43
CA ASP A 139 32.16 3.05 3.62
C ASP A 139 32.89 2.74 2.30
N CYS A 140 32.15 2.52 1.20
CA CYS A 140 32.72 2.33 -0.12
C CYS A 140 33.52 3.55 -0.60
N GLN A 141 33.05 4.77 -0.31
CA GLN A 141 33.78 5.99 -0.63
C GLN A 141 35.08 6.07 0.17
N GLN A 142 35.03 5.82 1.48
CA GLN A 142 36.23 5.79 2.32
C GLN A 142 37.25 4.74 1.86
N ALA A 143 36.78 3.55 1.47
CA ALA A 143 37.64 2.50 0.93
C ALA A 143 38.29 2.91 -0.41
N THR A 144 37.56 3.66 -1.24
CA THR A 144 38.09 4.21 -2.50
C THR A 144 39.18 5.24 -2.23
N ASP A 145 38.94 6.16 -1.30
CA ASP A 145 39.92 7.18 -0.90
C ASP A 145 41.17 6.54 -0.28
N ALA A 146 41.00 5.53 0.56
CA ALA A 146 42.10 4.77 1.16
C ALA A 146 42.94 4.02 0.11
N ARG A 147 42.29 3.44 -0.90
CA ARG A 147 42.97 2.79 -2.03
C ARG A 147 43.79 3.81 -2.82
N ASP A 148 43.23 4.98 -3.11
CA ASP A 148 43.90 6.01 -3.89
C ASP A 148 45.11 6.58 -3.13
N ASN A 149 44.98 6.75 -1.81
CA ASN A 149 46.12 7.09 -0.94
C ASN A 149 47.23 6.02 -1.00
N CYS A 150 46.88 4.73 -0.88
CA CYS A 150 47.85 3.63 -1.01
C CYS A 150 48.56 3.64 -2.39
N LEU A 151 47.83 3.94 -3.47
CA LEU A 151 48.40 4.03 -4.82
C LEU A 151 49.39 5.20 -4.94
N MET A 152 49.09 6.34 -4.31
CA MET A 152 49.99 7.48 -4.26
C MET A 152 51.27 7.17 -3.47
N GLU A 153 51.15 6.51 -2.31
CA GLU A 153 52.31 6.03 -1.54
C GLU A 153 53.16 5.04 -2.35
N LEU A 154 52.53 4.08 -3.04
CA LEU A 154 53.21 3.12 -3.89
C LEU A 154 53.99 3.82 -5.02
N LYS A 155 53.41 4.85 -5.63
CA LYS A 155 54.08 5.65 -6.67
C LYS A 155 55.29 6.39 -6.10
N SER A 156 55.18 6.96 -4.90
CA SER A 156 56.29 7.61 -4.19
C SER A 156 57.42 6.62 -3.89
N VAL A 157 57.09 5.44 -3.35
CA VAL A 157 58.07 4.37 -3.10
C VAL A 157 58.76 3.93 -4.38
N LYS A 158 58.02 3.81 -5.50
CA LYS A 158 58.60 3.47 -6.80
C LYS A 158 59.60 4.52 -7.28
N LEU A 159 59.30 5.80 -7.10
CA LEU A 159 60.23 6.90 -7.44
C LEU A 159 61.48 6.88 -6.55
N CYS A 160 61.31 6.66 -5.23
CA CYS A 160 62.43 6.54 -4.29
C CYS A 160 63.34 5.35 -4.65
N ASN A 161 62.76 4.18 -4.92
CA ASN A 161 63.51 3.01 -5.38
C ASN A 161 64.26 3.28 -6.69
N GLN A 162 63.66 4.01 -7.63
CA GLN A 162 64.32 4.38 -8.88
C GLN A 162 65.52 5.31 -8.65
N ALA A 163 65.41 6.25 -7.71
CA ALA A 163 66.52 7.12 -7.31
C ALA A 163 67.68 6.32 -6.70
N LEU A 164 67.38 5.41 -5.76
CA LEU A 164 68.38 4.52 -5.15
C LEU A 164 69.08 3.62 -6.19
N ILE A 165 68.35 3.11 -7.19
CA ILE A 165 68.95 2.35 -8.29
C ILE A 165 69.92 3.20 -9.09
N ASN A 166 69.59 4.48 -9.33
CA ASN A 166 70.47 5.40 -10.06
C ASN A 166 71.73 5.73 -9.25
N GLU A 167 71.59 6.01 -7.94
CA GLU A 167 72.72 6.22 -7.03
C GLU A 167 73.63 4.99 -6.93
N LEU A 168 73.06 3.80 -6.89
CA LEU A 168 73.83 2.55 -6.90
C LEU A 168 74.64 2.39 -8.19
N LYS A 169 74.05 2.73 -9.35
CA LYS A 169 74.74 2.72 -10.65
C LYS A 169 75.87 3.75 -10.69
N GLU A 170 75.65 4.95 -10.16
CA GLU A 170 76.68 6.00 -10.04
C GLU A 170 77.85 5.55 -9.16
N SER A 171 77.54 5.00 -7.97
CA SER A 171 78.55 4.45 -7.05
C SER A 171 79.32 3.29 -7.68
N GLN A 172 78.64 2.40 -8.42
CA GLN A 172 79.30 1.32 -9.14
C GLN A 172 80.24 1.84 -10.24
N LYS A 173 79.84 2.87 -11.00
CA LYS A 173 80.72 3.53 -11.98
C LYS A 173 81.95 4.13 -11.30
N SER A 174 81.76 4.88 -10.22
CA SER A 174 82.84 5.46 -9.42
C SER A 174 83.81 4.38 -8.91
N TYR A 175 83.27 3.31 -8.32
CA TYR A 175 84.05 2.16 -7.88
C TYR A 175 84.86 1.54 -9.03
N THR A 176 84.26 1.32 -10.21
CA THR A 176 85.01 0.79 -11.36
C THR A 176 86.11 1.73 -11.84
N SER A 177 85.90 3.05 -11.76
CA SER A 177 86.92 4.05 -12.09
C SER A 177 88.10 3.98 -11.12
N VAL A 178 87.82 4.02 -9.81
CA VAL A 178 88.84 3.88 -8.76
C VAL A 178 89.57 2.54 -8.87
N HIS A 179 88.85 1.47 -9.16
CA HIS A 179 89.45 0.15 -9.35
C HIS A 179 90.42 0.12 -10.53
N LYS A 180 90.05 0.72 -11.67
CA LYS A 180 90.95 0.89 -12.83
C LYS A 180 92.18 1.74 -12.49
N GLU A 181 92.01 2.81 -11.72
CA GLU A 181 93.11 3.67 -11.28
C GLU A 181 94.07 2.93 -10.34
N LEU A 182 93.54 2.21 -9.35
CA LEU A 182 94.32 1.32 -8.48
C LEU A 182 95.04 0.23 -9.27
N GLN A 183 94.39 -0.35 -10.29
CA GLN A 183 95.01 -1.35 -11.15
C GLN A 183 96.15 -0.73 -11.98
N SER A 184 95.95 0.47 -12.53
CA SER A 184 96.99 1.24 -13.22
C SER A 184 98.18 1.54 -12.30
N LEU A 185 97.92 1.95 -11.05
CA LEU A 185 98.95 2.16 -10.03
C LEU A 185 99.67 0.87 -9.65
N ARG A 186 98.96 -0.27 -9.53
CA ARG A 186 99.60 -1.60 -9.37
C ARG A 186 100.48 -1.94 -10.56
N SER A 187 100.00 -1.77 -11.79
CA SER A 187 100.82 -2.00 -12.99
C SER A 187 101.99 -1.00 -13.14
N LYS A 188 101.92 0.19 -12.54
CA LYS A 188 103.07 1.11 -12.42
C LYS A 188 104.05 0.65 -11.33
N LYS A 189 103.54 0.14 -10.20
CA LYS A 189 104.35 -0.47 -9.14
C LYS A 189 105.07 -1.73 -9.64
N ASP A 190 104.40 -2.59 -10.39
CA ASP A 190 104.98 -3.80 -10.99
C ASP A 190 106.01 -3.46 -12.09
N ARG A 191 105.80 -2.33 -12.81
CA ARG A 191 106.82 -1.74 -13.70
C ARG A 191 108.01 -1.11 -12.96
N CYS A 192 107.91 -0.90 -11.65
CA CYS A 192 109.03 -0.49 -10.80
C CYS A 192 109.73 -1.69 -10.11
N SER A 193 109.18 -2.90 -10.19
CA SER A 193 109.69 -4.06 -9.46
C SER A 193 109.89 -5.32 -10.30
N THR A 194 110.03 -5.20 -11.62
CA THR A 194 110.45 -6.34 -12.44
C THR A 194 111.40 -5.90 -13.55
N CYS A 195 112.69 -5.82 -13.19
CA CYS A 195 113.64 -6.63 -13.95
C CYS A 195 113.13 -8.07 -13.93
N GLU A 196 112.99 -8.62 -15.13
CA GLU A 196 112.81 -10.04 -15.45
C GLU A 196 111.38 -10.63 -15.54
N LYS A 197 111.03 -10.88 -16.82
CA LYS A 197 110.42 -12.08 -17.40
C LYS A 197 108.90 -12.09 -17.69
N LYS A 198 108.68 -11.95 -19.00
CA LYS A 198 107.60 -12.22 -19.97
C LYS A 198 107.11 -13.71 -19.97
N PRO A 199 106.12 -14.14 -20.79
CA PRO A 199 104.65 -13.91 -20.72
C PRO A 199 103.83 -15.23 -20.96
N MET A 200 102.47 -15.20 -20.97
CA MET A 200 101.60 -16.00 -21.90
C MET A 200 100.07 -15.73 -21.71
N ASN A 201 99.41 -15.40 -22.84
CA ASN A 201 98.04 -15.68 -23.37
C ASN A 201 96.90 -16.23 -22.45
N SER A 202 95.59 -16.00 -22.66
CA SER A 202 94.76 -15.56 -23.81
C SER A 202 93.30 -15.21 -23.41
N ASN A 203 92.58 -14.60 -24.37
CA ASN A 203 91.19 -14.10 -24.45
C ASN A 203 90.01 -14.98 -23.96
N GLY A 204 88.85 -14.33 -23.69
CA GLY A 204 87.52 -14.97 -23.78
C GLY A 204 86.33 -14.21 -23.17
N SER A 205 85.51 -13.63 -24.05
CA SER A 205 84.19 -12.95 -23.98
C SER A 205 83.14 -13.22 -22.87
N ALA A 206 82.30 -12.19 -22.72
CA ALA A 206 81.06 -11.97 -21.96
C ALA A 206 79.98 -13.08 -21.95
N GLN A 207 79.25 -13.19 -20.83
CA GLN A 207 77.78 -13.07 -20.81
C GLN A 207 77.21 -12.90 -19.39
N VAL A 208 76.05 -12.24 -19.35
CA VAL A 208 75.30 -11.70 -18.21
C VAL A 208 74.25 -12.75 -17.75
N LEU A 209 73.89 -12.68 -16.46
CA LEU A 209 72.80 -13.38 -15.74
C LEU A 209 73.18 -14.69 -15.01
N ASP A 210 73.78 -14.59 -13.80
CA ASP A 210 73.37 -15.46 -12.67
C ASP A 210 73.98 -15.01 -11.32
N SER A 211 73.38 -14.02 -10.67
CA SER A 211 73.93 -13.40 -9.45
C SER A 211 73.83 -14.27 -8.18
N GLN A 212 73.24 -15.48 -8.28
CA GLN A 212 73.06 -16.37 -7.13
C GLN A 212 74.00 -17.60 -7.15
N ALA A 213 74.55 -17.97 -8.31
CA ALA A 213 75.54 -19.05 -8.44
C ALA A 213 76.97 -18.60 -8.09
N ASP A 214 77.30 -17.33 -8.30
CA ASP A 214 78.65 -16.77 -8.14
C ASP A 214 79.15 -16.79 -6.68
N TYR A 215 78.26 -16.56 -5.71
CA TYR A 215 78.62 -16.64 -4.28
C TYR A 215 78.95 -18.06 -3.83
N ARG A 216 78.26 -19.07 -4.37
CA ARG A 216 78.50 -20.47 -4.00
C ARG A 216 79.84 -20.97 -4.56
N SER A 217 80.15 -20.60 -5.81
CA SER A 217 81.46 -20.91 -6.41
C SER A 217 82.60 -20.24 -5.65
N LYS A 218 82.47 -18.95 -5.34
CA LYS A 218 83.48 -18.21 -4.56
C LYS A 218 83.66 -18.77 -3.15
N TYR A 219 82.58 -19.21 -2.49
CA TYR A 219 82.67 -19.86 -1.19
C TYR A 219 83.41 -21.19 -1.26
N LEU A 220 83.12 -22.03 -2.26
CA LEU A 220 83.83 -23.30 -2.47
C LEU A 220 85.31 -23.09 -2.79
N ASP A 221 85.64 -22.08 -3.58
CA ASP A 221 87.04 -21.72 -3.87
C ASP A 221 87.77 -21.21 -2.62
N LEU A 222 87.14 -20.38 -1.79
CA LEU A 222 87.68 -19.95 -0.50
C LEU A 222 87.86 -21.13 0.46
N GLN A 223 86.90 -22.06 0.50
CA GLN A 223 86.99 -23.28 1.32
C GLN A 223 88.16 -24.16 0.88
N LYS A 224 88.39 -24.29 -0.43
CA LYS A 224 89.53 -25.00 -1.00
C LYS A 224 90.85 -24.31 -0.64
N GLN A 225 90.94 -22.98 -0.81
CA GLN A 225 92.13 -22.20 -0.44
C GLN A 225 92.45 -22.32 1.05
N HIS A 226 91.43 -22.31 1.92
CA HIS A 226 91.61 -22.51 3.36
C HIS A 226 92.14 -23.93 3.67
N SER A 227 91.60 -24.96 3.02
CA SER A 227 92.11 -26.33 3.16
C SER A 227 93.57 -26.47 2.72
N ASP A 228 93.95 -25.81 1.61
CA ASP A 228 95.32 -25.82 1.12
C ASP A 228 96.28 -25.05 2.04
N LEU A 229 95.82 -23.96 2.68
CA LEU A 229 96.59 -23.23 3.69
C LEU A 229 96.80 -24.06 4.96
N LEU A 230 95.77 -24.76 5.45
CA LEU A 230 95.91 -25.67 6.60
C LEU A 230 96.94 -26.78 6.33
N LYS A 231 96.94 -27.36 5.12
CA LYS A 231 97.96 -28.34 4.73
C LYS A 231 99.36 -27.73 4.72
N LYS A 232 99.51 -26.50 4.24
CA LYS A 232 100.80 -25.78 4.27
C LYS A 232 101.25 -25.45 5.69
N GLU A 233 100.33 -25.05 6.56
CA GLU A 233 100.60 -24.83 7.99
C GLU A 233 101.10 -26.11 8.66
N GLN A 234 100.44 -27.25 8.44
CA GLN A 234 100.89 -28.55 8.95
C GLN A 234 102.28 -28.94 8.43
N ILE A 235 102.58 -28.64 7.15
CA ILE A 235 103.92 -28.88 6.59
C ILE A 235 104.97 -27.98 7.25
N LEU A 236 104.65 -26.71 7.49
CA LEU A 236 105.55 -25.77 8.16
C LEU A 236 105.75 -26.14 9.63
N GLU A 237 104.71 -26.57 10.33
CA GLU A 237 104.78 -27.04 11.71
C GLU A 237 105.66 -28.29 11.81
N LYS A 238 105.50 -29.25 10.88
CA LYS A 238 106.38 -30.42 10.80
C LYS A 238 107.84 -30.02 10.53
N LYS A 239 108.09 -29.10 9.60
CA LYS A 239 109.44 -28.57 9.33
C LYS A 239 110.01 -27.80 10.52
N PHE A 240 109.17 -27.09 11.26
CA PHE A 240 109.59 -26.37 12.46
C PHE A 240 110.03 -27.34 13.56
N VAL A 241 109.29 -28.44 13.76
CA VAL A 241 109.69 -29.53 14.66
C VAL A 241 111.00 -30.17 14.17
N GLU A 242 111.14 -30.47 12.88
CA GLU A 242 112.39 -31.01 12.30
C GLU A 242 113.60 -30.06 12.50
N LEU A 243 113.40 -28.75 12.34
CA LEU A 243 114.41 -27.73 12.58
C LEU A 243 114.73 -27.58 14.07
N THR A 244 113.73 -27.65 14.95
CA THR A 244 113.90 -27.56 16.42
C THR A 244 114.63 -28.80 16.95
N VAL A 245 114.36 -29.98 16.40
CA VAL A 245 115.09 -31.22 16.72
C VAL A 245 116.52 -31.18 16.16
N SER A 246 116.76 -30.54 15.00
CA SER A 246 118.10 -30.35 14.43
C SER A 246 118.94 -29.25 15.10
N THR A 247 118.33 -28.32 15.84
CA THR A 247 119.02 -27.15 16.44
C THR A 247 119.33 -27.27 17.93
N ASN A 248 119.13 -28.44 18.54
CA ASN A 248 119.63 -28.75 19.89
C ASN A 248 121.16 -28.96 19.97
N GLY A 249 121.92 -28.45 18.99
CA GLY A 249 123.35 -28.21 19.12
C GLY A 249 123.60 -26.85 19.80
N PRO A 250 124.31 -26.79 20.93
CA PRO A 250 124.48 -25.55 21.68
C PRO A 250 125.51 -24.66 20.99
N ASN A 251 125.05 -23.78 20.09
CA ASN A 251 125.60 -22.46 19.75
C ASN A 251 125.15 -22.02 18.35
N ALA A 252 123.99 -21.37 18.24
CA ALA A 252 123.66 -20.46 17.13
C ALA A 252 122.39 -19.66 17.47
N VAL A 253 122.50 -18.75 18.44
CA VAL A 253 121.49 -17.72 18.70
C VAL A 253 121.97 -16.43 18.03
N LEU A 254 121.02 -15.70 17.43
CA LEU A 254 121.15 -14.39 16.76
C LEU A 254 121.44 -14.43 15.24
N HIS A 255 120.40 -14.70 14.43
CA HIS A 255 120.08 -13.84 13.27
C HIS A 255 118.74 -14.10 12.55
N GLY A 256 117.83 -14.93 13.07
CA GLY A 256 116.57 -15.31 12.39
C GLY A 256 115.26 -14.65 12.85
N ILE A 257 115.28 -13.49 13.53
CA ILE A 257 114.06 -12.88 14.12
C ILE A 257 113.39 -11.85 13.18
N ALA A 258 114.08 -11.36 12.15
CA ALA A 258 113.54 -10.32 11.25
C ALA A 258 112.50 -10.84 10.24
N ASP A 259 112.59 -12.10 9.81
CA ASP A 259 111.70 -12.65 8.76
C ASP A 259 110.40 -13.29 9.30
N GLN A 260 110.23 -13.40 10.63
CA GLN A 260 109.04 -14.02 11.25
C GLN A 260 107.89 -13.03 11.50
N VAL A 261 108.19 -11.73 11.57
CA VAL A 261 107.21 -10.67 11.88
C VAL A 261 106.15 -10.47 10.78
N PRO A 262 106.48 -10.49 9.47
CA PRO A 262 105.48 -10.29 8.41
C PRO A 262 104.40 -11.38 8.37
N TYR A 263 104.79 -12.63 8.65
CA TYR A 263 103.88 -13.77 8.60
C TYR A 263 102.88 -13.75 9.77
N ARG A 264 103.33 -13.40 10.99
CA ARG A 264 102.42 -13.22 12.13
C ARG A 264 101.40 -12.10 11.88
N GLN A 265 101.82 -10.98 11.28
CA GLN A 265 100.90 -9.90 10.93
C GLN A 265 99.87 -10.36 9.90
N GLN A 266 100.29 -11.10 8.86
CA GLN A 266 99.39 -11.61 7.85
C GLN A 266 98.35 -12.60 8.42
N VAL A 267 98.75 -13.46 9.35
CA VAL A 267 97.85 -14.39 10.05
C VAL A 267 96.84 -13.63 10.91
N ASN A 268 97.30 -12.61 11.66
CA ASN A 268 96.41 -11.78 12.49
C ASN A 268 95.40 -11.00 11.63
N ASP A 269 95.84 -10.42 10.51
CA ASP A 269 94.95 -9.74 9.57
C ASP A 269 93.95 -10.71 8.94
N SER A 270 94.37 -11.95 8.68
CA SER A 270 93.49 -13.00 8.18
C SER A 270 92.42 -13.39 9.20
N LYS A 271 92.80 -13.62 10.46
CA LYS A 271 91.87 -13.90 11.56
C LYS A 271 90.89 -12.74 11.80
N ALA A 272 91.35 -11.50 11.68
CA ALA A 272 90.50 -10.32 11.79
C ALA A 272 89.52 -10.19 10.61
N ARG A 273 89.92 -10.58 9.39
CA ARG A 273 89.00 -10.67 8.23
C ARG A 273 87.97 -11.77 8.43
N GLU A 274 88.39 -12.95 8.88
CA GLU A 274 87.50 -14.08 9.17
C GLU A 274 86.46 -13.71 10.23
N SER A 275 86.88 -13.08 11.32
CA SER A 275 85.98 -12.62 12.38
C SER A 275 84.93 -11.63 11.86
N ARG A 276 85.31 -10.70 10.98
CA ARG A 276 84.37 -9.78 10.32
C ARG A 276 83.37 -10.51 9.41
N LEU A 277 83.85 -11.48 8.62
CA LEU A 277 82.97 -12.28 7.76
C LEU A 277 81.97 -13.11 8.58
N LEU A 278 82.36 -13.66 9.72
CA LEU A 278 81.45 -14.37 10.62
C LEU A 278 80.36 -13.46 11.18
N ILE A 279 80.69 -12.21 11.54
CA ILE A 279 79.72 -11.19 11.97
C ILE A 279 78.75 -10.86 10.84
N ASP A 280 79.25 -10.65 9.62
CA ASP A 280 78.42 -10.35 8.45
C ASP A 280 77.49 -11.53 8.08
N ILE A 281 77.99 -12.77 8.15
CA ILE A 281 77.18 -13.98 7.95
C ILE A 281 76.06 -14.05 9.00
N SER A 282 76.37 -13.77 10.26
CA SER A 282 75.37 -13.75 11.34
C SER A 282 74.30 -12.67 11.09
N ARG A 283 74.71 -11.47 10.68
CA ARG A 283 73.79 -10.36 10.33
C ARG A 283 72.93 -10.71 9.12
N LEU A 284 73.50 -11.32 8.08
CA LEU A 284 72.75 -11.78 6.90
C LEU A 284 71.76 -12.88 7.25
N LYS A 285 72.12 -13.81 8.15
CA LYS A 285 71.20 -14.85 8.65
C LYS A 285 70.03 -14.23 9.40
N GLN A 286 70.29 -13.29 10.30
CA GLN A 286 69.24 -12.56 11.02
C GLN A 286 68.33 -11.78 10.06
N SER A 287 68.91 -11.10 9.06
CA SER A 287 68.15 -10.39 8.04
C SER A 287 67.28 -11.34 7.21
N LYS A 288 67.83 -12.49 6.80
CA LYS A 288 67.09 -13.55 6.09
C LYS A 288 65.88 -14.02 6.92
N ASP A 289 66.09 -14.32 8.19
CA ASP A 289 65.02 -14.77 9.10
C ASP A 289 63.95 -13.70 9.29
N LYS A 290 64.35 -12.42 9.39
CA LYS A 290 63.43 -11.28 9.43
C LYS A 290 62.57 -11.23 8.16
N MET A 291 63.18 -11.32 6.98
CA MET A 291 62.47 -11.32 5.70
C MET A 291 61.51 -12.51 5.56
N TYR A 292 61.86 -13.71 6.04
CA TYR A 292 60.93 -14.85 6.04
C TYR A 292 59.73 -14.65 6.97
N LYS A 293 59.94 -14.02 8.15
CA LYS A 293 58.85 -13.67 9.06
C LYS A 293 57.91 -12.64 8.43
N GLU A 294 58.46 -11.59 7.81
CA GLU A 294 57.68 -10.58 7.10
C GLU A 294 56.91 -11.20 5.93
N LYS A 295 57.54 -12.04 5.11
CA LYS A 295 56.88 -12.77 4.03
C LYS A 295 55.69 -13.59 4.52
N ARG A 296 55.85 -14.31 5.65
CA ARG A 296 54.76 -15.08 6.26
C ARG A 296 53.63 -14.16 6.73
N ALA A 297 53.97 -13.07 7.43
CA ALA A 297 52.98 -12.09 7.88
C ALA A 297 52.19 -11.46 6.71
N PHE A 298 52.86 -11.16 5.58
CA PHE A 298 52.18 -10.69 4.37
C PHE A 298 51.28 -11.76 3.75
N GLN A 299 51.71 -13.02 3.72
CA GLN A 299 50.89 -14.13 3.23
C GLN A 299 49.63 -14.32 4.08
N ASP A 300 49.77 -14.24 5.41
CA ASP A 300 48.65 -14.37 6.34
C ASP A 300 47.66 -13.20 6.17
N LYS A 301 48.16 -11.97 6.02
CA LYS A 301 47.33 -10.80 5.69
C LYS A 301 46.61 -10.95 4.35
N TYR A 302 47.31 -11.40 3.32
CA TYR A 302 46.72 -11.65 2.00
C TYR A 302 45.59 -12.69 2.08
N ASN A 303 45.83 -13.80 2.78
CA ASN A 303 44.83 -14.83 2.99
C ASN A 303 43.61 -14.30 3.76
N ALA A 304 43.83 -13.49 4.80
CA ALA A 304 42.75 -12.86 5.57
C ALA A 304 41.91 -11.91 4.69
N THR A 305 42.55 -11.05 3.89
CA THR A 305 41.83 -10.17 2.96
C THR A 305 41.04 -10.95 1.89
N ASN A 306 41.56 -12.10 1.45
CA ASN A 306 40.86 -12.95 0.48
C ASN A 306 39.63 -13.64 1.10
N ILE A 307 39.66 -13.97 2.39
CA ILE A 307 38.49 -14.46 3.13
C ILE A 307 37.42 -13.36 3.21
N GLN A 308 37.80 -12.15 3.62
CA GLN A 308 36.89 -11.00 3.68
C GLN A 308 36.26 -10.68 2.31
N LEU A 309 37.05 -10.77 1.23
CA LEU A 309 36.53 -10.57 -0.12
C LEU A 309 35.45 -11.61 -0.50
N LYS A 310 35.63 -12.87 -0.09
CA LYS A 310 34.62 -13.92 -0.30
C LYS A 310 33.36 -13.68 0.53
N GLU A 311 33.50 -13.24 1.78
CA GLU A 311 32.36 -12.88 2.63
C GLU A 311 31.56 -11.71 2.04
N MET A 312 32.23 -10.67 1.56
CA MET A 312 31.58 -9.56 0.86
C MET A 312 30.87 -10.01 -0.42
N GLN A 313 31.45 -10.96 -1.16
CA GLN A 313 30.82 -11.51 -2.36
C GLN A 313 29.54 -12.28 -2.02
N VAL A 314 29.54 -13.09 -0.95
CA VAL A 314 28.33 -13.76 -0.46
C VAL A 314 27.26 -12.76 -0.04
N HIS A 315 27.65 -11.68 0.66
CA HIS A 315 26.71 -10.64 1.07
C HIS A 315 26.11 -9.90 -0.14
N LYS A 316 26.93 -9.57 -1.14
CA LYS A 316 26.48 -8.98 -2.41
C LYS A 316 25.45 -9.88 -3.10
N ASP A 317 25.71 -11.19 -3.19
CA ASP A 317 24.81 -12.13 -3.86
C ASP A 317 23.49 -12.28 -3.08
N SER A 318 23.53 -12.22 -1.73
CA SER A 318 22.33 -12.16 -0.88
C SER A 318 21.49 -10.90 -1.15
N LEU A 319 22.12 -9.72 -1.19
CA LEU A 319 21.44 -8.46 -1.49
C LEU A 319 20.81 -8.45 -2.89
N LEU A 320 21.50 -9.02 -3.89
CA LEU A 320 20.95 -9.16 -5.24
C LEU A 320 19.71 -10.08 -5.27
N ALA A 321 19.71 -11.15 -4.47
CA ALA A 321 18.55 -12.02 -4.33
C ALA A 321 17.36 -11.28 -3.68
N GLU A 322 17.61 -10.50 -2.63
CA GLU A 322 16.58 -9.68 -1.98
C GLU A 322 16.00 -8.61 -2.92
N ILE A 323 16.85 -7.91 -3.66
CA ILE A 323 16.42 -6.93 -4.68
C ILE A 323 15.50 -7.61 -5.71
N LYS A 324 15.84 -8.82 -6.17
CA LYS A 324 15.00 -9.57 -7.10
C LYS A 324 13.62 -9.90 -6.50
N VAL A 325 13.57 -10.36 -5.26
CA VAL A 325 12.30 -10.63 -4.56
C VAL A 325 11.45 -9.36 -4.43
N LEU A 326 12.07 -8.21 -4.13
CA LEU A 326 11.37 -6.93 -4.07
C LEU A 326 10.85 -6.46 -5.43
N GLN A 327 11.62 -6.69 -6.50
CA GLN A 327 11.16 -6.42 -7.87
C GLN A 327 9.95 -7.27 -8.25
N ASP A 328 9.95 -8.56 -7.90
CA ASP A 328 8.80 -9.45 -8.15
C ASP A 328 7.56 -9.00 -7.37
N LYS A 329 7.73 -8.57 -6.10
CA LYS A 329 6.63 -8.00 -5.30
C LYS A 329 6.09 -6.69 -5.90
N LEU A 330 6.96 -5.83 -6.40
CA LEU A 330 6.56 -4.58 -7.06
C LEU A 330 5.72 -4.88 -8.31
N LYS A 331 6.14 -5.85 -9.13
CA LYS A 331 5.39 -6.28 -10.31
C LYS A 331 3.98 -6.77 -9.97
N VAL A 332 3.85 -7.60 -8.93
CA VAL A 332 2.52 -8.07 -8.44
C VAL A 332 1.67 -6.89 -7.94
N SER A 333 2.28 -5.90 -7.31
CA SER A 333 1.59 -4.68 -6.89
C SER A 333 1.10 -3.85 -8.08
N ASP A 334 1.88 -3.75 -9.15
CA ASP A 334 1.49 -3.05 -10.39
C ASP A 334 0.32 -3.75 -11.09
N GLU A 335 0.36 -5.08 -11.16
CA GLU A 335 -0.75 -5.90 -11.69
C GLU A 335 -2.03 -5.71 -10.86
N SER A 336 -1.90 -5.65 -9.52
CA SER A 336 -3.02 -5.34 -8.62
C SER A 336 -3.56 -3.93 -8.82
N GLY A 337 -2.69 -2.95 -9.09
CA GLY A 337 -3.06 -1.58 -9.43
C GLY A 337 -3.87 -1.50 -10.74
N ALA A 338 -3.47 -2.25 -11.75
CA ALA A 338 -4.20 -2.34 -13.01
C ALA A 338 -5.60 -2.95 -12.82
N LEU A 339 -5.73 -4.01 -12.01
CA LEU A 339 -7.02 -4.62 -11.67
C LEU A 339 -7.94 -3.64 -10.93
N LEU A 340 -7.42 -2.87 -9.96
CA LEU A 340 -8.20 -1.85 -9.26
C LEU A 340 -8.67 -0.74 -10.21
N GLN A 341 -7.84 -0.34 -11.17
CA GLN A 341 -8.20 0.64 -12.18
C GLN A 341 -9.31 0.11 -13.11
N GLN A 342 -9.27 -1.18 -13.47
CA GLN A 342 -10.34 -1.83 -14.23
C GLN A 342 -11.66 -1.86 -13.44
N VAL A 343 -11.63 -2.32 -12.18
CA VAL A 343 -12.82 -2.34 -11.31
C VAL A 343 -13.42 -0.95 -11.14
N LYS A 344 -12.59 0.08 -11.02
CA LYS A 344 -13.04 1.47 -10.96
C LYS A 344 -13.76 1.89 -12.24
N GLN A 345 -13.26 1.51 -13.41
CA GLN A 345 -13.89 1.81 -14.70
C GLN A 345 -15.23 1.08 -14.83
N ASP A 346 -15.27 -0.21 -14.50
CA ASP A 346 -16.49 -1.02 -14.55
C ASP A 346 -17.59 -0.43 -13.64
N TRP A 347 -17.22 -0.01 -12.42
CA TRP A 347 -18.14 0.66 -11.50
C TRP A 347 -18.66 1.99 -12.04
N GLN A 348 -17.81 2.79 -12.70
CA GLN A 348 -18.24 4.05 -13.32
C GLN A 348 -19.23 3.82 -14.46
N ASP A 349 -19.02 2.77 -15.25
CA ASP A 349 -19.91 2.41 -16.36
C ASP A 349 -21.24 1.85 -15.87
N GLU A 350 -21.24 1.03 -14.80
CA GLU A 350 -22.45 0.58 -14.14
C GLU A 350 -23.25 1.76 -13.55
N ASN A 351 -22.58 2.69 -12.86
CA ASN A 351 -23.22 3.87 -12.30
C ASN A 351 -23.80 4.80 -13.40
N ARG A 352 -23.14 4.88 -14.56
CA ARG A 352 -23.68 5.60 -15.72
C ARG A 352 -24.94 4.91 -16.26
N SER A 353 -24.92 3.58 -16.35
CA SER A 353 -26.06 2.77 -16.80
C SER A 353 -27.27 2.92 -15.85
N THR A 354 -27.06 2.85 -14.53
CA THR A 354 -28.14 3.04 -13.54
C THR A 354 -28.71 4.45 -13.59
N LYS A 355 -27.88 5.48 -13.78
CA LYS A 355 -28.33 6.87 -13.95
C LYS A 355 -29.22 7.03 -15.18
N GLU A 356 -28.89 6.39 -16.30
CA GLU A 356 -29.72 6.45 -17.50
C GLU A 356 -31.06 5.71 -17.30
N LYS A 357 -31.04 4.53 -16.67
CA LYS A 357 -32.28 3.81 -16.30
C LYS A 357 -33.19 4.64 -15.40
N LEU A 358 -32.62 5.35 -14.43
CA LEU A 358 -33.37 6.23 -13.54
C LEU A 358 -33.99 7.40 -14.31
N LYS A 359 -33.25 8.00 -15.24
CA LYS A 359 -33.74 9.08 -16.11
C LYS A 359 -34.94 8.62 -16.95
N VAL A 360 -34.83 7.46 -17.60
CA VAL A 360 -35.94 6.86 -18.38
C VAL A 360 -37.16 6.60 -17.49
N SER A 361 -36.96 6.09 -16.28
CA SER A 361 -38.04 5.86 -15.32
C SER A 361 -38.72 7.16 -14.90
N LEU A 362 -37.95 8.22 -14.70
CA LEU A 362 -38.46 9.55 -14.34
C LEU A 362 -39.27 10.17 -15.49
N ASP A 363 -38.83 10.01 -16.74
CA ASP A 363 -39.58 10.48 -17.91
C ASP A 363 -40.88 9.68 -18.10
N ASN A 364 -40.88 8.37 -17.81
CA ASN A 364 -42.12 7.57 -17.80
C ASN A 364 -43.10 8.03 -16.71
N ILE A 365 -42.62 8.37 -15.51
CA ILE A 365 -43.46 8.93 -14.45
C ILE A 365 -44.10 10.25 -14.89
N LYS A 366 -43.34 11.14 -15.53
CA LYS A 366 -43.89 12.40 -16.08
C LYS A 366 -45.00 12.14 -17.10
N ARG A 367 -44.78 11.22 -18.05
CA ARG A 367 -45.82 10.83 -19.03
C ARG A 367 -47.08 10.29 -18.35
N LEU A 368 -46.93 9.47 -17.30
CA LEU A 368 -48.08 8.96 -16.53
C LEU A 368 -48.80 10.09 -15.79
N GLN A 369 -48.08 11.09 -15.27
CA GLN A 369 -48.69 12.27 -14.65
C GLN A 369 -49.49 13.10 -15.65
N GLU A 370 -48.94 13.35 -16.85
CA GLU A 370 -49.64 14.03 -17.95
C GLU A 370 -50.91 13.27 -18.37
N LEU A 371 -50.82 11.94 -18.50
CA LEU A 371 -51.97 11.10 -18.82
C LEU A 371 -53.05 11.15 -17.73
N ASN A 372 -52.65 11.12 -16.47
CA ASN A 372 -53.57 11.22 -15.33
C ASN A 372 -54.25 12.60 -15.27
N GLN A 373 -53.53 13.68 -15.56
CA GLN A 373 -54.12 15.03 -15.69
C GLN A 373 -55.15 15.10 -16.82
N LYS A 374 -54.84 14.48 -17.96
CA LYS A 374 -55.78 14.36 -19.09
C LYS A 374 -57.06 13.63 -18.68
N TYR A 375 -56.96 12.44 -18.08
CA TYR A 375 -58.13 11.68 -17.63
C TYR A 375 -58.92 12.39 -16.54
N THR A 376 -58.24 13.07 -15.62
CA THR A 376 -58.91 13.88 -14.59
C THR A 376 -59.77 14.97 -15.24
N SER A 377 -59.25 15.62 -16.28
CA SER A 377 -59.99 16.64 -17.04
C SER A 377 -61.18 16.04 -17.80
N GLU A 378 -61.01 14.87 -18.42
CA GLU A 378 -62.10 14.15 -19.10
C GLU A 378 -63.21 13.71 -18.13
N ILE A 379 -62.85 13.19 -16.94
CA ILE A 379 -63.80 12.83 -15.89
C ILE A 379 -64.59 14.05 -15.43
N LEU A 380 -63.93 15.20 -15.22
CA LEU A 380 -64.61 16.45 -14.85
C LEU A 380 -65.59 16.89 -15.95
N ALA A 381 -65.20 16.81 -17.23
CA ALA A 381 -66.08 17.13 -18.34
C ALA A 381 -67.29 16.19 -18.43
N LEU A 382 -67.10 14.89 -18.20
CA LEU A 382 -68.20 13.92 -18.16
C LEU A 382 -69.14 14.17 -16.97
N ARG A 383 -68.61 14.50 -15.79
CA ARG A 383 -69.43 14.89 -14.63
C ARG A 383 -70.26 16.12 -14.92
N GLN A 384 -69.69 17.13 -15.59
CA GLN A 384 -70.44 18.32 -15.98
C GLN A 384 -71.59 17.98 -16.95
N LYS A 385 -71.35 17.08 -17.91
CA LYS A 385 -72.40 16.59 -18.82
C LYS A 385 -73.49 15.81 -18.09
N MET A 386 -73.12 14.99 -17.09
CA MET A 386 -74.09 14.29 -16.25
C MET A 386 -74.98 15.27 -15.49
N ILE A 387 -74.41 16.31 -14.87
CA ILE A 387 -75.18 17.36 -14.17
C ILE A 387 -76.18 18.04 -15.13
N ILE A 388 -75.76 18.35 -16.36
CA ILE A 388 -76.68 18.95 -17.37
C ILE A 388 -77.82 17.97 -17.71
N LEU A 389 -77.51 16.69 -17.90
CA LEU A 389 -78.53 15.67 -18.18
C LEU A 389 -79.49 15.48 -17.01
N GLU A 390 -78.98 15.48 -15.77
CA GLU A 390 -79.79 15.43 -14.56
C GLU A 390 -80.76 16.63 -14.51
N GLN A 391 -80.28 17.84 -14.77
CA GLN A 391 -81.12 19.05 -14.86
C GLN A 391 -82.17 18.95 -15.98
N MET A 392 -81.81 18.40 -17.14
CA MET A 392 -82.76 18.18 -18.24
C MET A 392 -83.85 17.16 -17.87
N VAL A 393 -83.49 16.10 -17.14
CA VAL A 393 -84.45 15.09 -16.65
C VAL A 393 -85.38 15.70 -15.61
N GLU A 394 -84.85 16.47 -14.66
CA GLU A 394 -85.66 17.20 -13.67
C GLU A 394 -86.65 18.15 -14.36
N ALA A 395 -86.19 18.96 -15.32
CA ALA A 395 -87.06 19.86 -16.08
C ALA A 395 -88.14 19.11 -16.89
N PHE A 396 -87.80 17.94 -17.44
CA PHE A 396 -88.77 17.11 -18.15
C PHE A 396 -89.83 16.53 -17.19
N GLN A 397 -89.41 16.05 -16.03
CA GLN A 397 -90.31 15.54 -14.99
C GLN A 397 -91.24 16.65 -14.47
N GLU A 398 -90.72 17.85 -14.22
CA GLU A 398 -91.54 19.00 -13.82
C GLU A 398 -92.57 19.37 -14.90
N ASN A 399 -92.20 19.30 -16.18
CA ASN A 399 -93.09 19.61 -17.29
C ASN A 399 -94.16 18.52 -17.50
N GLU A 400 -93.82 17.22 -17.38
CA GLU A 400 -94.81 16.13 -17.40
C GLU A 400 -95.79 16.22 -16.22
N LEU A 401 -95.29 16.51 -15.01
CA LEU A 401 -96.11 16.76 -13.82
C LEU A 401 -97.04 17.95 -14.04
N PHE A 402 -96.53 19.04 -14.63
CA PHE A 402 -97.32 20.21 -14.94
C PHE A 402 -98.46 19.89 -15.92
N ILE A 403 -98.18 19.13 -17.00
CA ILE A 403 -99.20 18.72 -17.97
C ILE A 403 -100.28 17.84 -17.31
N LEU A 404 -99.89 16.88 -16.47
CA LEU A 404 -100.83 16.01 -15.75
C LEU A 404 -101.70 16.80 -14.78
N VAL A 405 -101.10 17.69 -13.99
CA VAL A 405 -101.83 18.53 -13.02
C VAL A 405 -102.76 19.52 -13.72
N SER A 406 -102.33 20.15 -14.82
CA SER A 406 -103.21 21.02 -15.61
C SER A 406 -104.40 20.28 -16.17
N LYS A 407 -104.20 19.06 -16.69
CA LYS A 407 -105.30 18.23 -17.20
C LYS A 407 -106.29 17.84 -16.09
N GLU A 408 -105.78 17.40 -14.94
CA GLU A 408 -106.63 17.05 -13.79
C GLU A 408 -107.38 18.27 -13.23
N LEU A 409 -106.76 19.44 -13.28
CA LEU A 409 -107.35 20.71 -12.87
C LEU A 409 -108.45 21.15 -13.85
N ASP A 410 -108.21 21.03 -15.16
CA ASP A 410 -109.21 21.31 -16.20
C ASP A 410 -110.40 20.33 -16.10
N ASP A 411 -110.14 19.04 -15.87
CA ASP A 411 -111.17 18.02 -15.65
C ASP A 411 -111.97 18.35 -14.37
N SER A 412 -111.28 18.71 -13.28
CA SER A 412 -111.92 19.11 -12.01
C SER A 412 -112.73 20.40 -12.15
N GLN A 413 -112.25 21.37 -12.93
CA GLN A 413 -112.93 22.64 -13.18
C GLN A 413 -114.14 22.44 -14.09
N SER A 414 -114.05 21.56 -15.08
CA SER A 414 -115.19 21.10 -15.90
C SER A 414 -116.27 20.41 -15.06
N MET A 415 -115.86 19.55 -14.11
CA MET A 415 -116.78 18.94 -13.15
C MET A 415 -117.43 19.98 -12.23
N LEU A 416 -116.67 20.98 -11.75
CA LEU A 416 -117.20 22.05 -10.92
C LEU A 416 -118.20 22.93 -11.67
N GLU A 417 -117.93 23.25 -12.93
CA GLU A 417 -118.82 24.07 -13.75
C GLU A 417 -120.09 23.30 -14.13
N SER A 418 -119.98 21.99 -14.38
CA SER A 418 -121.13 21.09 -14.50
C SER A 418 -121.95 21.03 -13.21
N ALA A 419 -121.30 21.02 -12.04
CA ALA A 419 -121.97 21.07 -10.74
C ALA A 419 -122.61 22.44 -10.42
N LYS A 420 -122.04 23.54 -10.92
CA LYS A 420 -122.68 24.86 -10.83
C LYS A 420 -123.92 24.95 -11.69
N ILE A 421 -123.91 24.34 -12.88
CA ILE A 421 -125.10 24.25 -13.75
C ILE A 421 -126.22 23.50 -13.02
N THR A 422 -125.93 22.34 -12.42
CA THR A 422 -126.94 21.60 -11.65
C THR A 422 -127.41 22.33 -10.39
N ASN A 423 -126.54 23.10 -9.74
CA ASN A 423 -126.93 23.91 -8.59
C ASN A 423 -127.81 25.11 -8.99
N ASN A 424 -127.53 25.74 -10.15
CA ASN A 424 -128.40 26.77 -10.71
C ASN A 424 -129.75 26.21 -11.14
N ASP A 425 -129.79 25.00 -11.69
CA ASP A 425 -131.02 24.29 -12.02
C ASP A 425 -131.83 23.95 -10.76
N LEU A 426 -131.19 23.43 -9.71
CA LEU A 426 -131.82 23.19 -8.40
C LEU A 426 -132.31 24.48 -7.75
N THR A 427 -131.56 25.58 -7.87
CA THR A 427 -131.97 26.88 -7.35
C THR A 427 -133.19 27.41 -8.11
N SER A 428 -133.22 27.23 -9.43
CA SER A 428 -134.37 27.58 -10.28
C SER A 428 -135.60 26.73 -9.94
N GLU A 429 -135.41 25.45 -9.65
CA GLU A 429 -136.47 24.52 -9.26
C GLU A 429 -137.01 24.84 -7.85
N ILE A 430 -136.15 25.22 -6.91
CA ILE A 430 -136.54 25.72 -5.57
C ILE A 430 -137.33 27.03 -5.68
N ILE A 431 -136.93 27.95 -6.56
CA ILE A 431 -137.69 29.19 -6.81
C ILE A 431 -139.06 28.85 -7.37
N ALA A 432 -139.16 27.96 -8.36
CA ALA A 432 -140.43 27.51 -8.94
C ALA A 432 -141.32 26.82 -7.90
N LEU A 433 -140.75 26.02 -6.99
CA LEU A 433 -141.47 25.39 -5.89
C LEU A 433 -141.95 26.40 -4.85
N LYS A 434 -141.14 27.40 -4.51
CA LYS A 434 -141.55 28.51 -3.62
C LYS A 434 -142.69 29.32 -4.23
N GLU A 435 -142.66 29.55 -5.55
CA GLU A 435 -143.68 30.28 -6.27
C GLU A 435 -145.00 29.49 -6.36
N LYS A 436 -144.92 28.18 -6.63
CA LYS A 436 -146.08 27.26 -6.53
C LYS A 436 -146.66 27.21 -5.12
N LEU A 437 -145.81 27.18 -4.09
CA LEU A 437 -146.25 27.21 -2.69
C LEU A 437 -146.93 28.54 -2.34
N ALA A 438 -146.39 29.67 -2.82
CA ALA A 438 -147.00 30.98 -2.64
C ALA A 438 -148.37 31.08 -3.34
N ILE A 439 -148.51 30.49 -4.53
CA ILE A 439 -149.78 30.42 -5.26
C ILE A 439 -150.79 29.54 -4.49
N ALA A 440 -150.38 28.37 -4.01
CA ALA A 440 -151.23 27.48 -3.22
C ALA A 440 -151.68 28.12 -1.90
N THR A 441 -150.79 28.88 -1.25
CA THR A 441 -151.11 29.59 0.01
C THR A 441 -152.09 30.74 -0.21
N ARG A 442 -152.05 31.39 -1.39
CA ARG A 442 -153.03 32.42 -1.80
C ARG A 442 -154.39 31.86 -2.24
N SER A 443 -154.52 30.57 -2.50
CA SER A 443 -155.82 29.93 -2.80
C SER A 443 -156.50 29.36 -1.56
N TRP A 444 -155.89 29.51 -0.38
CA TRP A 444 -156.38 28.99 0.90
C TRP A 444 -156.92 30.07 1.85
N PHE A 445 -156.69 31.34 1.51
CA PHE A 445 -157.32 32.53 2.09
C PHE A 445 -158.17 33.21 1.01
#